data_AF-A0A944X5Z1-F1
#
_entry.id   AF-A0A944X5Z1-F1
#
_cell.length_a   1.000
_cell.length_b   1.000
_cell.length_c   1.000
_cell.angle_alpha   90.00
_cell.angle_beta   90.00
_cell.angle_gamma   90.00
#
_symmetry.space_group_name_H-M   'P 1'
#
loop_
_entity.id
_entity.type
_entity.pdbx_description
1 polymer ?
#
loop_
_entity_poly.entity_id
_entity_poly.type
_entity_poly.pdbx_seq_one_letter_code
_entity_poly.pdbx_strand_id
1 'polypeptide(L)'
;VIQAVEIVENVIAGIKNLDGDNQSLIESLETACKDVGLLKNKPTLRTKDGEGLTFPVLEAAQNLEEIWEETEGDDPDELQFKTGEFVDSASTLTGKLKKRTVIMT
;
A
#
# COMPACT_ATOMS: atom_id res chain seq x y z
N VAL A 1 4.96 7.62 -0.19
CA VAL A 1 4.83 6.73 -1.38
C VAL A 1 5.98 5.75 -1.46
N ILE A 2 7.23 6.21 -1.67
CA ILE A 2 8.40 5.30 -1.69
C ILE A 2 8.51 4.53 -0.37
N GLN A 3 8.51 5.25 0.75
CA GLN A 3 8.53 4.64 2.08
C GLN A 3 7.37 3.66 2.32
N ALA A 4 6.16 3.98 1.87
CA ALA A 4 4.99 3.09 2.02
C ALA A 4 5.16 1.79 1.22
N VAL A 5 5.77 1.86 0.03
CA VAL A 5 6.07 0.66 -0.78
C VAL A 5 7.16 -0.18 -0.11
N GLU A 6 8.23 0.45 0.40
CA GLU A 6 9.33 -0.25 1.09
C GLU A 6 8.82 -1.01 2.32
N ILE A 7 7.96 -0.39 3.12
CA ILE A 7 7.32 -1.02 4.29
C ILE A 7 6.55 -2.27 3.88
N VAL A 8 5.66 -2.15 2.88
CA VAL A 8 4.82 -3.28 2.46
C VAL A 8 5.64 -4.36 1.76
N GLU A 9 6.72 -4.02 1.05
CA GLU A 9 7.66 -5.00 0.49
C GLU A 9 8.34 -5.84 1.58
N ASN A 10 8.66 -5.24 2.75
CA ASN A 10 9.18 -5.99 3.89
C ASN A 10 8.12 -6.95 4.46
N VAL A 11 6.88 -6.49 4.59
CA VAL A 11 5.75 -7.34 5.05
C VAL A 11 5.52 -8.50 4.07
N ILE A 12 5.52 -8.25 2.75
CA ILE A 12 5.41 -9.31 1.72
C ILE A 12 6.54 -10.34 1.88
N ALA A 13 7.77 -9.89 2.11
CA ALA A 13 8.91 -10.79 2.32
C ALA A 13 8.72 -11.65 3.58
N GLY A 14 8.17 -11.08 4.64
CA GLY A 14 7.78 -11.79 5.85
C GLY A 14 6.72 -12.86 5.59
N ILE A 15 5.61 -12.48 4.94
CA ILE A 15 4.50 -13.39 4.62
C ILE A 15 4.94 -14.54 3.71
N LYS A 16 5.88 -14.30 2.78
CA LYS A 16 6.46 -15.34 1.92
C LYS A 16 7.24 -16.41 2.70
N ASN A 17 7.68 -16.12 3.91
CA ASN A 17 8.37 -17.07 4.77
C ASN A 17 7.42 -17.86 5.67
N LEU A 18 6.12 -17.54 5.68
CA LEU A 18 5.12 -18.31 6.42
C LEU A 18 4.72 -19.57 5.66
N ASP A 19 4.51 -20.65 6.41
CA ASP A 19 3.85 -21.84 5.91
C ASP A 19 2.33 -21.57 5.77
N GLY A 20 1.81 -21.51 4.55
CA GLY A 20 0.38 -21.28 4.30
C GLY A 20 0.05 -20.86 2.88
N ASP A 21 -1.23 -20.89 2.52
CA ASP A 21 -1.73 -20.36 1.25
C ASP A 21 -2.01 -18.85 1.36
N ASN A 22 -0.93 -18.06 1.34
CA ASN A 22 -0.99 -16.60 1.42
C ASN A 22 -0.92 -15.92 0.04
N GLN A 23 -1.05 -16.70 -1.03
CA GLN A 23 -0.79 -16.24 -2.39
C GLN A 23 -1.69 -15.07 -2.80
N SER A 24 -2.99 -15.13 -2.49
CA SER A 24 -3.93 -14.06 -2.83
C SER A 24 -3.63 -12.74 -2.11
N LEU A 25 -3.14 -12.83 -0.87
CA LEU A 25 -2.82 -11.67 -0.05
C LEU A 25 -1.52 -11.02 -0.56
N ILE A 26 -0.50 -11.83 -0.85
CA ILE A 26 0.75 -11.39 -1.49
C ILE A 26 0.46 -10.69 -2.83
N GLU A 27 -0.34 -11.30 -3.70
CA GLU A 27 -0.68 -10.73 -5.02
C GLU A 27 -1.39 -9.38 -4.91
N SER A 28 -2.27 -9.24 -3.91
CA SER A 28 -3.00 -7.99 -3.65
C SER A 28 -2.05 -6.87 -3.22
N LEU A 29 -1.14 -7.16 -2.29
CA LEU A 29 -0.12 -6.22 -1.82
C LEU A 29 0.87 -5.85 -2.92
N GLU A 30 1.37 -6.84 -3.67
CA GLU A 30 2.29 -6.60 -4.80
C GLU A 30 1.66 -5.73 -5.87
N THR A 31 0.37 -5.97 -6.19
CA THR A 31 -0.37 -5.14 -7.15
C THR A 31 -0.53 -3.71 -6.66
N ALA A 32 -0.91 -3.52 -5.39
CA ALA A 32 -1.03 -2.19 -4.79
C ALA A 32 0.32 -1.46 -4.73
N CYS A 33 1.40 -2.13 -4.33
CA CYS A 33 2.76 -1.58 -4.34
C CYS A 33 3.20 -1.16 -5.73
N LYS A 34 2.92 -1.97 -6.75
CA LYS A 34 3.22 -1.64 -8.14
C LYS A 34 2.46 -0.39 -8.59
N ASP A 35 1.15 -0.33 -8.33
CA ASP A 35 0.32 0.81 -8.70
C ASP A 35 0.79 2.11 -8.02
N VAL A 36 1.08 2.05 -6.72
CA VAL A 36 1.61 3.18 -5.94
C VAL A 36 3.02 3.56 -6.43
N GLY A 37 3.87 2.58 -6.73
CA GLY A 37 5.23 2.77 -7.25
C GLY A 37 5.27 3.45 -8.61
N LEU A 38 4.27 3.22 -9.47
CA LEU A 38 4.12 3.93 -10.75
C LEU A 38 3.83 5.43 -10.56
N LEU A 39 3.32 5.84 -9.40
CA LEU A 39 2.99 7.24 -9.11
C LEU A 39 4.21 8.04 -8.64
N LYS A 40 5.32 7.40 -8.25
CA LYS A 40 6.49 8.06 -7.61
C LYS A 40 7.08 9.24 -8.39
N ASN A 41 6.91 9.24 -9.70
CA ASN A 41 7.42 10.28 -10.60
C ASN A 41 6.38 11.37 -10.95
N LYS A 42 5.14 11.30 -10.44
CA LYS A 42 4.10 12.30 -10.76
C LYS A 42 4.42 13.65 -10.07
N PRO A 43 4.43 14.77 -10.82
CA PRO A 43 4.69 16.10 -10.25
C PRO A 43 3.72 16.49 -9.14
N THR A 44 2.47 16.05 -9.22
CA THR A 44 1.42 16.32 -8.20
C THR A 44 1.78 15.81 -6.81
N LEU A 45 2.66 14.79 -6.70
CA LEU A 45 3.10 14.29 -5.41
C LEU A 45 4.13 15.20 -4.72
N ARG A 46 4.74 16.14 -5.45
CA ARG A 46 5.72 17.10 -4.92
C ARG A 46 5.07 18.38 -4.39
N THR A 47 3.75 18.45 -4.37
CA THR A 47 2.99 19.60 -3.86
C THR A 47 2.40 19.27 -2.50
N LYS A 48 2.02 20.29 -1.72
CA LYS A 48 1.32 20.11 -0.44
C LYS A 48 0.03 19.28 -0.58
N ASP A 49 -0.70 19.47 -1.67
CA ASP A 49 -1.84 18.63 -2.03
C ASP A 49 -1.43 17.16 -2.20
N GLY A 50 -0.30 16.92 -2.87
CA GLY A 50 0.29 15.60 -3.03
C GLY A 50 0.63 14.93 -1.72
N GLU A 51 1.28 15.64 -0.80
CA GLU A 51 1.62 15.15 0.53
C GLU A 51 0.35 14.65 1.26
N GLY A 52 -0.70 15.47 1.31
CA GLY A 52 -1.97 15.09 1.93
C GLY A 52 -2.68 13.91 1.26
N LEU A 53 -2.46 13.68 -0.04
CA LEU A 53 -2.97 12.51 -0.74
C LEU A 53 -2.18 11.23 -0.43
N THR A 54 -0.90 11.37 -0.08
CA THR A 54 -0.01 10.22 0.17
C THR A 54 0.02 9.78 1.63
N PHE A 55 -0.43 10.64 2.55
CA PHE A 55 -0.47 10.34 3.97
C PHE A 55 -1.30 9.09 4.31
N PRO A 56 -2.54 8.91 3.81
CA PRO A 56 -3.33 7.72 4.12
C PRO A 56 -2.67 6.42 3.64
N VAL A 57 -1.93 6.46 2.54
CA VAL A 57 -1.20 5.29 2.01
C VAL A 57 -0.01 4.94 2.89
N LEU A 58 0.67 5.95 3.46
CA LEU A 58 1.75 5.74 4.41
C LEU A 58 1.23 5.21 5.74
N GLU A 59 0.16 5.80 6.26
CA GLU A 59 -0.49 5.36 7.50
C GLU A 59 -0.98 3.91 7.39
N ALA A 60 -1.65 3.54 6.29
CA ALA A 60 -2.08 2.16 6.07
C ALA A 60 -0.90 1.17 5.94
N ALA A 61 0.21 1.59 5.35
CA ALA A 61 1.42 0.76 5.29
C ALA A 61 2.04 0.54 6.68
N GLN A 62 2.12 1.60 7.50
CA GLN A 62 2.63 1.51 8.87
C GLN A 62 1.75 0.63 9.75
N ASN A 63 0.43 0.77 9.66
CA ASN A 63 -0.50 -0.08 10.40
C ASN A 63 -0.38 -1.56 9.99
N LEU A 64 -0.12 -1.83 8.71
CA LEU A 64 0.09 -3.20 8.23
C LEU A 64 1.41 -3.77 8.77
N GLU A 65 2.48 -2.98 8.81
CA GLU A 65 3.77 -3.37 9.40
C GLU A 65 3.66 -3.63 10.90
N GLU A 66 2.96 -2.76 11.63
CA GLU A 66 2.71 -2.94 13.07
C GLU A 66 2.01 -4.27 13.36
N ILE A 67 0.90 -4.56 12.66
CA ILE A 67 0.21 -5.85 12.81
C ILE A 67 1.10 -7.03 12.42
N TRP A 68 1.91 -6.87 11.37
CA TRP A 68 2.87 -7.90 10.97
C TRP A 68 3.93 -8.15 12.04
N GLU A 69 4.49 -7.11 12.65
CA GLU A 69 5.49 -7.23 13.72
C GLU A 69 4.90 -7.77 15.03
N GLU A 70 3.65 -7.43 15.35
CA GLU A 70 2.99 -7.88 16.56
C GLU A 70 2.54 -9.34 16.49
N THR A 71 2.05 -9.77 15.32
CA THR A 71 1.43 -11.10 15.16
C THR A 71 2.31 -12.09 14.43
N GLU A 72 3.27 -11.64 13.61
CA GLU A 72 4.04 -12.49 12.69
C GLU A 72 3.15 -13.44 11.85
N GLY A 73 1.89 -13.07 11.59
CA GLY A 73 0.92 -13.89 10.87
C GLY A 73 0.06 -14.83 11.74
N ASP A 74 0.17 -14.77 13.07
CA ASP A 74 -0.70 -15.51 14.00
C ASP A 74 -2.15 -14.98 14.03
N ASP A 75 -2.41 -13.79 13.47
CA ASP A 75 -3.76 -13.25 13.24
C ASP A 75 -4.02 -12.97 11.74
N PRO A 76 -4.46 -13.99 10.98
CA PRO A 76 -4.71 -13.84 9.55
C PRO A 76 -5.89 -12.92 9.23
N ASP A 77 -6.89 -12.81 10.12
CA ASP A 77 -8.06 -11.97 9.90
C ASP A 77 -7.68 -10.48 10.01
N GLU A 78 -6.88 -10.13 11.02
CA GLU A 78 -6.38 -8.77 11.20
C GLU A 78 -5.38 -8.38 10.09
N LEU A 79 -4.47 -9.30 9.72
CA LEU A 79 -3.55 -9.11 8.61
C LEU A 79 -4.29 -8.88 7.28
N GLN A 80 -5.37 -9.63 7.04
CA GLN A 80 -6.21 -9.46 5.86
C GLN A 80 -6.96 -8.12 5.88
N PHE A 81 -7.49 -7.72 7.04
CA PHE A 81 -8.15 -6.43 7.20
C PHE A 81 -7.20 -5.26 6.89
N LYS A 82 -5.99 -5.26 7.46
CA LYS A 82 -4.97 -4.22 7.21
C LYS A 82 -4.48 -4.20 5.77
N THR A 83 -4.35 -5.38 5.16
CA THR A 83 -4.06 -5.48 3.72
C THR A 83 -5.13 -4.77 2.89
N GLY A 84 -6.41 -4.97 3.23
CA GLY A 84 -7.53 -4.27 2.61
C GLY A 84 -7.42 -2.74 2.73
N GLU A 85 -7.12 -2.23 3.94
CA GLU A 85 -6.95 -0.79 4.17
C GLU A 85 -5.85 -0.18 3.28
N PHE A 86 -4.72 -0.89 3.12
CA PHE A 86 -3.64 -0.47 2.24
C PHE A 86 -4.05 -0.49 0.77
N VAL A 87 -4.67 -1.56 0.30
CA VAL A 87 -5.13 -1.71 -1.10
C VAL A 87 -6.16 -0.63 -1.47
N ASP A 88 -7.09 -0.32 -0.57
CA ASP A 88 -8.10 0.73 -0.79
C ASP A 88 -7.48 2.13 -0.81
N SER A 89 -6.51 2.37 0.07
CA SER A 89 -5.76 3.63 0.11
C SER A 89 -4.92 3.83 -1.15
N ALA A 90 -4.22 2.78 -1.60
CA ALA A 90 -3.46 2.74 -2.85
C ALA A 90 -4.35 3.00 -4.07
N SER A 91 -5.52 2.34 -4.12
CA SER A 91 -6.51 2.50 -5.18
C SER A 91 -7.08 3.92 -5.21
N THR A 92 -7.38 4.49 -4.05
CA THR A 92 -7.87 5.86 -3.90
C THR A 92 -6.85 6.89 -4.39
N LEU A 93 -5.59 6.76 -3.98
CA LEU A 93 -4.50 7.64 -4.45
C LEU A 93 -4.36 7.55 -5.97
N THR A 94 -4.30 6.33 -6.50
CA THR A 94 -4.19 6.07 -7.94
C THR A 94 -5.37 6.68 -8.71
N GLY A 95 -6.60 6.50 -8.23
CA GLY A 95 -7.81 7.06 -8.81
C GLY A 95 -7.83 8.59 -8.82
N LYS A 96 -7.45 9.24 -7.70
CA LYS A 96 -7.36 10.70 -7.61
C LYS A 96 -6.32 11.29 -8.57
N LEU A 97 -5.17 10.64 -8.70
CA LEU A 97 -4.10 11.09 -9.60
C LEU A 97 -4.39 10.76 -11.08
N LYS A 98 -5.12 9.68 -11.39
CA LYS A 98 -5.63 9.39 -12.74
C LYS A 98 -6.67 10.44 -13.16
N LYS A 99 -7.68 10.73 -12.32
CA LYS A 99 -8.72 11.74 -12.62
C LYS A 99 -8.16 13.14 -12.84
N ARG A 100 -7.18 13.58 -12.03
CA ARG A 100 -6.50 14.89 -12.24
C ARG A 100 -5.73 14.95 -13.56
N THR A 101 -5.32 13.82 -14.14
CA THR A 101 -4.64 13.77 -15.45
C THR A 101 -5.63 13.96 -16.62
N VAL A 102 -6.92 13.69 -16.41
CA VAL A 102 -7.95 13.76 -17.47
C VAL A 102 -8.59 15.16 -17.62
N ILE A 103 -8.46 16.05 -16.63
CA ILE A 103 -9.13 17.37 -16.62
C ILE A 103 -8.25 18.48 -17.30
N MET A 104 -7.15 18.13 -17.96
CA MET A 104 -6.30 19.09 -18.72
C MET A 104 -6.35 18.86 -20.24
N THR A 105 -7.54 18.85 -20.81
CA THR A 105 -7.78 19.01 -22.26
C THR A 105 -9.07 19.78 -22.45
#